data_AF-A0A8J1VL37-F1
#
_entry.id   AF-A0A8J1VL37-F1
#
_cell.length_a   1.000
_cell.length_b   1.000
_cell.length_c   1.000
_cell.angle_alpha   90.00
_cell.angle_beta   90.00
_cell.angle_gamma   90.00
#
_symmetry.space_group_name_H-M   'P 1'
#
loop_
_entity.id
_entity.type
_entity.pdbx_description
1 polymer ?
#
loop_
_entity_poly.entity_id
_entity_poly.type
_entity_poly.pdbx_seq_one_letter_code
_entity_poly.pdbx_strand_id
1 'polypeptide(L)'
;MSGIVGNKAAKDKLRYHVTAEMEARLRTIHVLRGPKEGAALTTSVEYATSLGILIASFEENYTKIIKGEPITDTMTGKPAFAFSDTPVLVLGDISIWTGTAAMEKVSKDLGVPSPKYACLLPVGTNSVHFKFTDVYKDMILNVCASADTDEGYRKYVTNSETLVTIPNLNPFYLYEFDPNVRSLFIFHVWKALFSMTARWDYMVNVWPACLDRKHAEFLQTHVANEEHFSVGPQFPPDSLAEDSGEFCIESEEGETKAFLDKHVQDRGERSVIYISFGSLEYPPTEEQIRLVISTLNELDVPYILAHGQPPDHISAILPSLVQTSGGCGFLSTWVKQMEVLRHPAILGFITHGGSSSCMESLVCGVPMIQWPSVWDQPEIANEMDFRGVAHELIQFRGAHLHGKATARGPAIRGTTDAMHDELALAIQMLRGPKGDVMREKVRQLGRQIEGDIAPGGASYEMMMRIGRLCG
;
A
#
# COMPACT_ATOMS: atom_id res chain seq x y z
N MET A 1 14.55 11.34 -1.56
CA MET A 1 15.22 10.35 -0.67
C MET A 1 14.18 9.36 -0.19
N SER A 2 14.46 8.06 -0.13
CA SER A 2 13.50 7.04 0.36
C SER A 2 14.01 6.41 1.66
N GLY A 3 13.16 6.35 2.68
CA GLY A 3 13.41 5.66 3.95
C GLY A 3 12.94 4.20 3.97
N ILE A 4 13.16 3.55 5.12
CA ILE A 4 12.93 2.18 5.66
C ILE A 4 12.07 1.15 4.87
N VAL A 5 11.22 1.53 3.92
CA VAL A 5 10.23 0.64 3.30
C VAL A 5 10.75 0.03 1.98
N GLY A 6 11.51 -1.05 2.13
CA GLY A 6 11.69 -2.09 1.11
C GLY A 6 12.37 -1.67 -0.20
N ASN A 7 12.68 -2.67 -1.01
CA ASN A 7 13.31 -2.52 -2.32
C ASN A 7 12.40 -1.81 -3.36
N LYS A 8 11.38 -1.03 -2.95
CA LYS A 8 10.36 -0.50 -3.86
C LYS A 8 11.00 0.51 -4.80
N ALA A 9 11.65 1.57 -4.30
CA ALA A 9 12.33 2.58 -5.12
C ALA A 9 13.44 2.04 -6.05
N ALA A 10 14.18 0.99 -5.64
CA ALA A 10 15.21 0.36 -6.46
C ALA A 10 14.66 -0.68 -7.46
N LYS A 11 13.62 -1.44 -7.11
CA LYS A 11 12.81 -2.21 -8.07
C LYS A 11 12.13 -1.27 -9.07
N ASP A 12 11.71 -0.11 -8.61
CA ASP A 12 11.03 0.93 -9.36
C ASP A 12 11.95 1.60 -10.38
N LYS A 13 13.22 1.89 -10.08
CA LYS A 13 14.17 2.38 -11.09
C LYS A 13 14.31 1.46 -12.31
N LEU A 14 14.40 0.15 -12.07
CA LEU A 14 14.43 -0.87 -13.14
C LEU A 14 13.08 -0.97 -13.86
N ARG A 15 11.99 -0.64 -13.16
CA ARG A 15 10.63 -0.65 -13.69
C ARG A 15 10.27 0.60 -14.47
N TYR A 16 10.97 1.74 -14.37
CA TYR A 16 10.50 3.06 -14.85
C TYR A 16 11.19 3.66 -16.08
N HIS A 17 12.01 2.90 -16.84
CA HIS A 17 12.71 3.37 -18.05
C HIS A 17 13.25 4.80 -17.90
N VAL A 18 13.95 5.04 -16.79
CA VAL A 18 14.56 6.35 -16.53
C VAL A 18 15.54 6.62 -17.67
N THR A 19 15.23 7.57 -18.55
CA THR A 19 16.10 7.91 -19.67
C THR A 19 17.43 8.43 -19.13
N ALA A 20 18.51 8.33 -19.92
CA ALA A 20 19.82 8.84 -19.49
C ALA A 20 19.78 10.34 -19.10
N GLU A 21 18.89 11.12 -19.74
CA GLU A 21 18.65 12.53 -19.42
C GLU A 21 17.92 12.70 -18.08
N MET A 22 16.90 11.86 -17.82
CA MET A 22 16.21 11.83 -16.53
C MET A 22 17.14 11.33 -15.41
N GLU A 23 17.99 10.34 -15.64
CA GLU A 23 19.00 9.89 -14.68
C GLU A 23 20.04 10.97 -14.38
N ALA A 24 20.36 11.82 -15.37
CA ALA A 24 21.27 12.94 -15.18
C ALA A 24 20.68 14.01 -14.24
N ARG A 25 19.36 14.22 -14.24
CA ARG A 25 18.64 15.22 -13.43
C ARG A 25 18.05 14.66 -12.12
N LEU A 26 17.74 13.36 -12.07
CA LEU A 26 17.14 12.67 -10.93
C LEU A 26 18.20 11.88 -10.16
N ARG A 27 18.44 12.23 -8.89
CA ARG A 27 19.24 11.41 -7.97
C ARG A 27 18.34 10.78 -6.92
N THR A 28 18.02 9.50 -7.08
CA THR A 28 17.47 8.71 -5.97
C THR A 28 18.60 8.28 -5.06
N ILE A 29 18.45 8.60 -3.79
CA ILE A 29 19.42 8.32 -2.74
C ILE A 29 18.72 7.47 -1.68
N HIS A 30 19.23 6.26 -1.46
CA HIS A 30 18.76 5.38 -0.40
C HIS A 30 19.52 5.70 0.89
N VAL A 31 18.82 6.30 1.84
CA VAL A 31 19.41 6.79 3.09
C VAL A 31 19.60 5.64 4.09
N LEU A 32 18.73 4.62 4.07
CA LEU A 32 18.86 3.41 4.89
C LEU A 32 18.15 2.20 4.26
N ARG A 33 18.80 1.03 4.29
CA ARG A 33 18.16 -0.29 4.30
C ARG A 33 18.90 -1.23 5.24
N GLY A 34 18.34 -1.46 6.42
CA GLY A 34 18.71 -2.55 7.31
C GLY A 34 17.60 -3.60 7.32
N PRO A 35 17.89 -4.90 7.56
CA PRO A 35 16.87 -5.94 7.58
C PRO A 35 15.88 -5.61 8.69
N LYS A 36 14.64 -5.34 8.31
CA LYS A 36 13.53 -5.45 9.23
C LYS A 36 12.53 -6.36 8.58
N GLU A 37 12.61 -7.64 8.94
CA GLU A 37 11.45 -8.53 8.91
C GLU A 37 10.25 -7.76 9.49
N GLY A 38 9.15 -7.72 8.75
CA GLY A 38 7.88 -7.10 9.13
C GLY A 38 8.01 -5.76 9.86
N ALA A 39 7.97 -4.63 9.14
CA ALA A 39 7.86 -3.32 9.79
C ALA A 39 6.66 -3.21 10.77
N ALA A 40 5.62 -4.04 10.55
CA ALA A 40 4.49 -4.20 11.47
C ALA A 40 4.74 -5.15 12.67
N LEU A 41 5.98 -5.61 12.88
CA LEU A 41 6.40 -6.50 13.98
C LEU A 41 7.46 -5.86 14.90
N THR A 42 7.92 -4.64 14.62
CA THR A 42 8.90 -3.97 15.47
C THR A 42 8.25 -3.41 16.72
N THR A 43 8.91 -3.56 17.88
CA THR A 43 8.50 -2.88 19.11
C THR A 43 8.54 -1.35 18.93
N SER A 44 7.77 -0.61 19.73
CA SER A 44 7.76 0.87 19.72
C SER A 44 9.17 1.46 19.92
N VAL A 45 10.03 0.77 20.69
CA VAL A 45 11.44 1.15 20.95
C VAL A 45 12.35 0.93 19.74
N GLU A 46 12.33 -0.27 19.13
CA GLU A 46 13.13 -0.57 17.93
C GLU A 46 12.73 0.31 16.75
N TYR A 47 11.44 0.67 16.70
CA TYR A 47 10.91 1.60 15.74
C TYR A 47 11.42 3.02 15.96
N ALA A 48 11.26 3.57 17.16
CA ALA A 48 11.76 4.91 17.50
C ALA A 48 13.27 5.04 17.24
N THR A 49 14.03 3.98 17.54
CA THR A 49 15.46 3.90 17.24
C THR A 49 15.73 3.98 15.74
N SER A 50 14.98 3.24 14.92
CA SER A 50 15.18 3.22 13.47
C SER A 50 14.80 4.53 12.80
N LEU A 51 13.75 5.19 13.28
CA LEU A 51 13.42 6.55 12.87
C LEU A 51 14.52 7.53 13.22
N GLY A 52 15.05 7.46 14.45
CA GLY A 52 16.14 8.34 14.88
C GLY A 52 17.34 8.20 13.94
N ILE A 53 17.69 6.98 13.55
CA ILE A 53 18.75 6.70 12.58
C ILE A 53 18.38 7.28 11.20
N LEU A 54 17.14 7.11 10.74
CA LEU A 54 16.69 7.64 9.44
C LEU A 54 16.77 9.16 9.37
N ILE A 55 16.30 9.83 10.41
CA ILE A 55 16.29 11.29 10.50
C ILE A 55 17.73 11.82 10.57
N ALA A 56 18.58 11.23 11.42
CA ALA A 56 19.98 11.63 11.53
C ALA A 56 20.73 11.39 10.21
N SER A 57 20.50 10.26 9.56
CA SER A 57 21.10 9.92 8.28
C SER A 57 20.64 10.86 7.16
N PHE A 58 19.37 11.27 7.16
CA PHE A 58 18.88 12.28 6.20
C PHE A 58 19.60 13.62 6.39
N GLU A 59 19.70 14.13 7.61
CA GLU A 59 20.38 15.40 7.90
C GLU A 59 21.86 15.36 7.50
N GLU A 60 22.57 14.28 7.82
CA GLU A 60 23.97 14.08 7.43
C GLU A 60 24.13 14.03 5.90
N ASN A 61 23.32 13.22 5.22
CA ASN A 61 23.42 13.09 3.77
C ASN A 61 23.02 14.38 3.05
N TYR A 62 21.98 15.09 3.51
CA TYR A 62 21.61 16.39 2.98
C TYR A 62 22.75 17.41 3.17
N THR A 63 23.42 17.42 4.32
CA THR A 63 24.60 18.26 4.56
C THR A 63 25.71 17.99 3.55
N LYS A 64 26.04 16.72 3.31
CA LYS A 64 27.06 16.32 2.32
C LYS A 64 26.69 16.79 0.91
N ILE A 65 25.42 16.59 0.52
CA ILE A 65 24.90 17.03 -0.77
C ILE A 65 25.10 18.53 -0.98
N ILE A 66 24.73 19.35 0.00
CA ILE A 66 24.87 20.82 -0.10
C ILE A 66 26.34 21.26 -0.15
N LYS A 67 27.24 20.50 0.48
CA LYS A 67 28.70 20.78 0.45
C LYS A 67 29.41 20.29 -0.82
N GLY A 68 28.71 19.62 -1.73
CA GLY A 68 29.37 19.01 -2.89
C GLY A 68 30.09 17.68 -2.57
N GLU A 69 29.87 17.13 -1.36
CA GLU A 69 30.52 15.90 -0.92
C GLU A 69 29.76 14.67 -1.46
N PRO A 70 30.47 13.61 -1.92
CA PRO A 70 29.80 12.39 -2.35
C PRO A 70 29.11 11.71 -1.16
N ILE A 71 27.94 11.14 -1.44
CA ILE A 71 27.20 10.29 -0.51
C ILE A 71 27.23 8.85 -1.01
N THR A 72 27.06 7.87 -0.13
CA THR A 72 27.03 6.46 -0.53
C THR A 72 25.58 6.01 -0.59
N ASP A 73 25.16 5.48 -1.73
CA ASP A 73 23.89 4.80 -1.84
C ASP A 73 23.95 3.50 -1.03
N THR A 74 23.19 3.42 0.06
CA THR A 74 23.25 2.29 1.01
C THR A 74 22.84 0.95 0.39
N MET A 75 22.16 0.99 -0.76
CA MET A 75 21.66 -0.18 -1.47
C MET A 75 22.69 -0.78 -2.43
N THR A 76 23.33 0.07 -3.22
CA THR A 76 24.27 -0.34 -4.28
C THR A 76 25.71 -0.26 -3.84
N GLY A 77 26.00 0.41 -2.71
CA GLY A 77 27.34 0.74 -2.26
C GLY A 77 28.07 1.74 -3.17
N LYS A 78 27.40 2.24 -4.23
CA LYS A 78 27.98 3.16 -5.18
C LYS A 78 27.94 4.59 -4.63
N PRO A 79 28.98 5.40 -4.87
CA PRO A 79 28.91 6.81 -4.58
C PRO A 79 27.85 7.47 -5.49
N ALA A 80 26.93 8.20 -4.88
CA ALA A 80 26.13 9.21 -5.56
C ALA A 80 26.84 10.56 -5.39
N PHE A 81 27.19 11.20 -6.50
CA PHE A 81 27.86 12.49 -6.48
C PHE A 81 26.85 13.61 -6.18
N ALA A 82 27.29 14.60 -5.41
CA ALA A 82 26.51 15.79 -5.08
C ALA A 82 26.05 16.54 -6.35
N PHE A 83 24.94 17.26 -6.22
CA PHE A 83 24.45 18.13 -7.29
C PHE A 83 25.44 19.28 -7.52
N SER A 84 25.57 19.73 -8.77
CA SER A 84 26.32 20.96 -9.09
C SER A 84 25.66 22.21 -8.47
N ASP A 85 24.35 22.14 -8.27
CA ASP A 85 23.50 23.25 -7.84
C ASP A 85 22.69 22.85 -6.59
N THR A 86 22.34 23.85 -5.78
CA THR A 86 21.45 23.66 -4.63
C THR A 86 20.07 23.20 -5.13
N PRO A 87 19.48 22.14 -4.55
CA PRO A 87 18.12 21.72 -4.90
C PRO A 87 17.13 22.87 -4.71
N VAL A 88 16.14 23.00 -5.61
CA VAL A 88 15.02 23.96 -5.46
C VAL A 88 13.79 23.32 -4.82
N LEU A 89 13.64 22.00 -5.00
CA LEU A 89 12.57 21.18 -4.45
C LEU A 89 13.14 19.85 -3.98
N VAL A 90 12.73 19.40 -2.79
CA VAL A 90 13.03 18.07 -2.27
C VAL A 90 11.73 17.27 -2.11
N LEU A 91 11.66 16.15 -2.81
CA LEU A 91 10.62 15.13 -2.66
C LEU A 91 11.08 14.11 -1.61
N GLY A 92 10.39 14.09 -0.46
CA GLY A 92 10.65 13.16 0.63
C GLY A 92 9.48 12.21 0.85
N ASP A 93 9.76 10.92 1.01
CA ASP A 93 8.76 9.95 1.46
C ASP A 93 8.20 10.33 2.84
N ILE A 94 6.96 9.93 3.14
CA ILE A 94 6.31 10.17 4.44
C ILE A 94 7.18 9.75 5.63
N SER A 95 8.09 8.77 5.48
CA SER A 95 9.05 8.35 6.52
C SER A 95 10.13 9.39 6.86
N ILE A 96 10.30 10.43 6.05
CA ILE A 96 11.23 11.55 6.25
C ILE A 96 10.44 12.82 6.57
N TRP A 97 9.37 12.71 7.36
CA TRP A 97 8.48 13.84 7.64
C TRP A 97 9.12 15.02 8.36
N THR A 98 10.25 14.79 9.06
CA THR A 98 11.08 15.83 9.66
C THR A 98 12.03 16.51 8.66
N GLY A 99 11.97 16.11 7.38
CA GLY A 99 12.84 16.57 6.30
C GLY A 99 12.94 18.09 6.24
N THR A 100 11.82 18.82 6.30
CA THR A 100 11.84 20.30 6.30
C THR A 100 12.70 20.87 7.42
N ALA A 101 12.52 20.39 8.66
CA ALA A 101 13.28 20.90 9.81
C ALA A 101 14.79 20.62 9.69
N ALA A 102 15.15 19.42 9.21
CA ALA A 102 16.55 19.07 8.95
C ALA A 102 17.15 19.95 7.84
N MET A 103 16.43 20.15 6.74
CA MET A 103 16.88 20.99 5.64
C MET A 103 17.02 22.46 6.04
N GLU A 104 16.05 23.03 6.76
CA GLU A 104 16.12 24.40 7.27
C GLU A 104 17.35 24.60 8.16
N LYS A 105 17.59 23.66 9.08
CA LYS A 105 18.76 23.68 9.98
C LYS A 105 20.06 23.69 9.18
N VAL A 106 20.24 22.72 8.27
CA VAL A 106 21.45 22.62 7.44
C VAL A 106 21.62 23.85 6.55
N SER A 107 20.54 24.34 5.94
CA SER A 107 20.58 25.51 5.06
C SER A 107 21.00 26.76 5.83
N LYS A 108 20.47 26.93 7.05
CA LYS A 108 20.88 28.01 7.97
C LYS A 108 22.36 27.89 8.38
N ASP A 109 22.81 26.70 8.75
CA ASP A 109 24.18 26.46 9.21
C ASP A 109 25.21 26.70 8.10
N LEU A 110 24.84 26.46 6.84
CA LEU A 110 25.70 26.65 5.66
C LEU A 110 25.49 28.00 4.95
N GLY A 111 24.52 28.82 5.37
CA GLY A 111 24.24 30.11 4.77
C GLY A 111 23.69 30.05 3.34
N VAL A 112 22.94 28.99 3.01
CA VAL A 112 22.29 28.80 1.70
C VAL A 112 20.76 28.84 1.82
N PRO A 113 20.02 29.12 0.73
CA PRO A 113 18.55 29.00 0.73
C PRO A 113 18.11 27.57 1.02
N SER A 114 17.01 27.43 1.76
CA SER A 114 16.36 26.13 1.95
C SER A 114 15.43 25.83 0.77
N PRO A 115 15.45 24.61 0.20
CA PRO A 115 14.53 24.22 -0.86
C PRO A 115 13.10 24.13 -0.35
N LYS A 116 12.13 24.20 -1.27
CA LYS A 116 10.78 23.75 -0.98
C LYS A 116 10.76 22.25 -0.66
N TYR A 117 9.83 21.82 0.17
CA TYR A 117 9.63 20.43 0.53
C TYR A 117 8.26 19.91 0.07
N ALA A 118 8.28 18.83 -0.69
CA ALA A 118 7.10 18.08 -1.08
C ALA A 118 7.11 16.72 -0.37
N CYS A 119 6.11 16.48 0.48
CA CYS A 119 5.96 15.19 1.14
C CYS A 119 5.16 14.23 0.24
N LEU A 120 5.78 13.12 -0.14
CA LEU A 120 5.16 12.04 -0.88
C LEU A 120 4.44 11.09 0.09
N LEU A 121 3.13 10.95 -0.10
CA LEU A 121 2.25 10.05 0.63
C LEU A 121 1.91 8.84 -0.25
N PRO A 122 2.58 7.69 -0.07
CA PRO A 122 2.34 6.49 -0.86
C PRO A 122 1.10 5.69 -0.37
N VAL A 123 0.06 6.38 0.08
CA VAL A 123 -1.13 5.81 0.74
C VAL A 123 -2.41 6.33 0.11
N GLY A 124 -3.52 5.62 0.27
CA GLY A 124 -4.82 6.12 -0.20
C GLY A 124 -5.20 7.47 0.40
N THR A 125 -5.66 8.42 -0.42
CA THR A 125 -6.05 9.75 0.10
C THR A 125 -7.23 9.67 1.06
N ASN A 126 -8.08 8.65 0.92
CA ASN A 126 -9.12 8.34 1.89
C ASN A 126 -8.58 8.08 3.31
N SER A 127 -7.46 7.37 3.44
CA SER A 127 -6.78 7.16 4.72
C SER A 127 -6.22 8.47 5.25
N VAL A 128 -5.60 9.29 4.40
CA VAL A 128 -5.12 10.64 4.77
C VAL A 128 -6.28 11.51 5.27
N HIS A 129 -7.39 11.54 4.54
CA HIS A 129 -8.61 12.25 4.95
C HIS A 129 -9.03 11.82 6.35
N PHE A 130 -9.15 10.52 6.60
CA PHE A 130 -9.52 10.01 7.93
C PHE A 130 -8.61 10.57 9.01
N LYS A 131 -7.29 10.59 8.76
CA LYS A 131 -6.33 11.09 9.74
C LYS A 131 -6.60 12.55 10.06
N PHE A 132 -7.01 13.40 9.12
CA PHE A 132 -7.29 14.82 9.38
C PHE A 132 -8.69 15.13 9.96
N THR A 133 -9.53 14.12 10.19
CA THR A 133 -10.82 14.30 10.88
C THR A 133 -10.65 14.61 12.37
N ASP A 134 -11.65 15.25 12.97
CA ASP A 134 -11.65 15.52 14.41
C ASP A 134 -11.73 14.23 15.24
N VAL A 135 -12.38 13.18 14.72
CA VAL A 135 -12.39 11.85 15.37
C VAL A 135 -10.98 11.32 15.58
N TYR A 136 -10.11 11.43 14.59
CA TYR A 136 -8.73 10.93 14.69
C TYR A 136 -7.87 11.83 15.60
N LYS A 137 -8.10 13.16 15.59
CA LYS A 137 -7.43 14.09 16.52
C LYS A 137 -7.84 13.80 17.97
N ASP A 138 -9.13 13.57 18.21
CA ASP A 138 -9.64 13.20 19.53
C ASP A 138 -9.06 11.87 19.99
N MET A 139 -8.92 10.90 19.10
CA MET A 139 -8.20 9.66 19.40
C MET A 139 -6.77 9.92 19.87
N ILE A 140 -6.01 10.76 19.16
CA ILE A 140 -4.64 11.12 19.56
C ILE A 140 -4.63 11.72 20.98
N LEU A 141 -5.51 12.68 21.24
CA LEU A 141 -5.58 13.36 22.55
C LEU A 141 -5.89 12.38 23.68
N ASN A 142 -6.87 11.49 23.49
CA ASN A 142 -7.26 10.49 24.49
C ASN A 142 -6.16 9.45 24.73
N VAL A 143 -5.54 8.96 23.66
CA VAL A 143 -4.44 7.99 23.75
C VAL A 143 -3.23 8.61 24.44
N CYS A 144 -2.90 9.88 24.14
CA CYS A 144 -1.79 10.59 24.79
C CYS A 144 -2.07 11.04 26.23
N ALA A 145 -3.33 11.04 26.67
CA ALA A 145 -3.69 11.26 28.07
C ALA A 145 -3.48 10.00 28.94
N SER A 146 -3.26 8.84 28.32
CA SER A 146 -2.99 7.59 29.04
C SER A 146 -1.56 7.55 29.58
N ALA A 147 -1.37 6.96 30.77
CA ALA A 147 -0.05 6.82 31.38
C ALA A 147 0.91 5.96 30.53
N ASP A 148 0.36 4.93 29.88
CA ASP A 148 1.00 4.14 28.85
C ASP A 148 0.27 4.40 27.52
N THR A 149 1.00 4.90 26.52
CA THR A 149 0.43 5.24 25.21
C THR A 149 0.06 3.99 24.40
N ASP A 150 0.80 2.90 24.56
CA ASP A 150 0.57 1.65 23.82
C ASP A 150 -0.69 0.97 24.37
N GLU A 151 -0.83 0.90 25.71
CA GLU A 151 -2.05 0.42 26.36
C GLU A 151 -3.24 1.33 26.05
N GLY A 152 -3.04 2.65 26.15
CA GLY A 152 -4.03 3.66 25.82
C GLY A 152 -4.57 3.52 24.41
N TYR A 153 -3.70 3.33 23.42
CA TYR A 153 -4.05 3.07 22.03
C TYR A 153 -4.92 1.82 21.92
N ARG A 154 -4.44 0.67 22.40
CA ARG A 154 -5.17 -0.61 22.32
C ARG A 154 -6.55 -0.49 22.97
N LYS A 155 -6.64 0.13 24.15
CA LYS A 155 -7.91 0.32 24.85
C LYS A 155 -8.85 1.25 24.07
N TYR A 156 -8.35 2.33 23.51
CA TYR A 156 -9.18 3.29 22.78
C TYR A 156 -9.72 2.68 21.48
N VAL A 157 -8.85 2.10 20.65
CA VAL A 157 -9.28 1.50 19.38
C VAL A 157 -10.17 0.29 19.60
N THR A 158 -9.98 -0.52 20.65
CA THR A 158 -10.85 -1.68 20.88
C THR A 158 -12.24 -1.31 21.42
N ASN A 159 -12.38 -0.19 22.12
CA ASN A 159 -13.62 0.14 22.86
C ASN A 159 -14.40 1.34 22.29
N SER A 160 -13.84 2.13 21.38
CA SER A 160 -14.52 3.31 20.85
C SER A 160 -15.63 2.92 19.86
N GLU A 161 -16.87 3.11 20.28
CA GLU A 161 -18.08 2.94 19.46
C GLU A 161 -18.39 4.20 18.61
N THR A 162 -17.41 5.08 18.44
CA THR A 162 -17.57 6.28 17.62
C THR A 162 -17.81 5.87 16.17
N LEU A 163 -18.97 6.25 15.63
CA LEU A 163 -19.29 6.01 14.21
C LEU A 163 -18.55 7.02 13.34
N VAL A 164 -17.72 6.52 12.42
CA VAL A 164 -16.97 7.33 11.47
C VAL A 164 -17.70 7.33 10.13
N THR A 165 -17.88 8.52 9.57
CA THR A 165 -18.47 8.71 8.24
C THR A 165 -17.54 9.60 7.41
N ILE A 166 -17.02 9.05 6.31
CA ILE A 166 -16.15 9.75 5.36
C ILE A 166 -16.79 9.61 3.97
N PRO A 167 -16.78 10.66 3.13
CA PRO A 167 -17.31 10.54 1.78
C PRO A 167 -16.70 9.36 1.01
N ASN A 168 -17.53 8.63 0.27
CA ASN A 168 -17.14 7.48 -0.55
C ASN A 168 -16.63 6.24 0.22
N LEU A 169 -16.78 6.21 1.54
CA LEU A 169 -16.59 5.03 2.36
C LEU A 169 -17.94 4.60 2.94
N ASN A 170 -18.10 3.30 3.13
CA ASN A 170 -19.13 2.77 4.00
C ASN A 170 -18.86 3.28 5.45
N PRO A 171 -19.90 3.64 6.23
CA PRO A 171 -19.73 3.94 7.65
C PRO A 171 -19.05 2.78 8.38
N PHE A 172 -18.25 3.09 9.39
CA PHE A 172 -17.56 2.10 10.23
C PHE A 172 -17.42 2.64 11.65
N TYR A 173 -17.50 1.76 12.65
CA TYR A 173 -17.14 2.15 14.02
C TYR A 173 -15.63 2.27 14.14
N LEU A 174 -15.13 3.15 15.03
CA LEU A 174 -13.69 3.36 15.18
C LEU A 174 -12.94 2.07 15.55
N TYR A 175 -13.57 1.13 16.25
CA TYR A 175 -12.96 -0.17 16.50
C TYR A 175 -12.75 -1.02 15.25
N GLU A 176 -13.47 -0.76 14.17
CA GLU A 176 -13.30 -1.43 12.88
C GLU A 176 -12.09 -0.90 12.08
N PHE A 177 -11.56 0.27 12.44
CA PHE A 177 -10.47 0.92 11.70
C PHE A 177 -9.15 0.13 11.78
N ASP A 178 -8.85 -0.48 12.93
CA ASP A 178 -7.63 -1.28 13.13
C ASP A 178 -8.01 -2.76 13.32
N PRO A 179 -8.25 -3.51 12.22
CA PRO A 179 -8.89 -4.81 12.27
C PRO A 179 -8.06 -5.87 13.01
N ASN A 180 -6.79 -5.61 13.30
CA ASN A 180 -5.89 -6.51 14.03
C ASN A 180 -5.16 -5.85 15.21
N VAL A 181 -5.48 -4.60 15.55
CA VAL A 181 -4.75 -3.79 16.55
C VAL A 181 -3.23 -3.74 16.26
N ARG A 182 -2.87 -3.62 14.98
CA ARG A 182 -1.48 -3.62 14.49
C ARG A 182 -1.02 -2.21 14.08
N SER A 183 -1.89 -1.21 14.20
CA SER A 183 -1.64 0.14 13.68
C SER A 183 -0.99 1.10 14.69
N LEU A 184 -0.50 0.62 15.83
CA LEU A 184 0.17 1.45 16.83
C LEU A 184 1.40 2.20 16.26
N PHE A 185 2.21 1.52 15.46
CA PHE A 185 3.37 2.13 14.79
C PHE A 185 2.93 3.28 13.88
N ILE A 186 1.96 3.04 12.98
CA ILE A 186 1.48 4.06 12.05
C ILE A 186 0.72 5.17 12.79
N PHE A 187 0.10 4.88 13.94
CA PHE A 187 -0.46 5.88 14.83
C PHE A 187 0.61 6.86 15.34
N HIS A 188 1.76 6.37 15.80
CA HIS A 188 2.85 7.24 16.23
C HIS A 188 3.43 8.10 15.09
N VAL A 189 3.52 7.54 13.87
CA VAL A 189 3.87 8.32 12.68
C VAL A 189 2.88 9.46 12.50
N TRP A 190 1.59 9.16 12.35
CA TRP A 190 0.57 10.18 12.14
C TRP A 190 0.50 11.21 13.25
N LYS A 191 0.64 10.79 14.51
CA LYS A 191 0.75 11.71 15.65
C LYS A 191 1.89 12.72 15.46
N ALA A 192 3.07 12.27 15.03
CA ALA A 192 4.20 13.15 14.77
C ALA A 192 4.02 13.98 13.49
N LEU A 193 3.34 13.45 12.47
CA LEU A 193 3.06 14.15 11.22
C LEU A 193 2.21 15.40 11.40
N PHE A 194 1.21 15.36 12.30
CA PHE A 194 0.30 16.49 12.48
C PHE A 194 1.00 17.80 12.79
N SER A 195 2.05 17.80 13.61
CA SER A 195 2.81 19.02 13.93
C SER A 195 3.73 19.47 12.79
N MET A 196 3.95 18.63 11.79
CA MET A 196 4.90 18.87 10.70
C MET A 196 4.22 19.22 9.36
N THR A 197 2.96 18.83 9.16
CA THR A 197 2.25 19.04 7.88
C THR A 197 2.21 20.50 7.44
N ALA A 198 2.00 21.43 8.36
CA ALA A 198 2.03 22.88 8.11
C ALA A 198 3.43 23.42 7.71
N ARG A 199 4.47 22.59 7.75
CA ARG A 199 5.84 22.91 7.31
C ARG A 199 6.17 22.32 5.95
N TRP A 200 5.24 21.62 5.32
CA TRP A 200 5.43 21.14 3.96
C TRP A 200 4.86 22.18 3.00
N ASP A 201 5.64 22.57 1.99
CA ASP A 201 5.12 23.42 0.93
C ASP A 201 4.03 22.67 0.15
N TYR A 202 4.28 21.39 -0.15
CA TYR A 202 3.42 20.56 -0.98
C TYR A 202 3.15 19.20 -0.36
N MET A 203 1.93 18.71 -0.58
CA MET A 203 1.56 17.32 -0.32
C MET A 203 1.34 16.61 -1.65
N VAL A 204 2.01 15.48 -1.88
CA VAL A 204 1.93 14.71 -3.12
C VAL A 204 1.40 13.33 -2.79
N ASN A 205 0.25 12.96 -3.34
CA ASN A 205 -0.38 11.65 -3.11
C ASN A 205 -0.40 10.82 -4.40
N VAL A 206 -0.19 9.51 -4.26
CA VAL A 206 -0.20 8.53 -5.37
C VAL A 206 -1.58 7.89 -5.59
N TRP A 207 -2.65 8.48 -5.07
CA TRP A 207 -4.03 8.08 -5.35
C TRP A 207 -4.52 8.64 -6.70
N PRO A 208 -5.36 7.90 -7.45
CA PRO A 208 -5.93 8.39 -8.71
C PRO A 208 -6.88 9.56 -8.49
N ALA A 209 -6.82 10.57 -9.36
CA ALA A 209 -7.67 11.75 -9.29
C ALA A 209 -9.18 11.41 -9.34
N CYS A 210 -9.56 10.39 -10.10
CA CYS A 210 -10.93 9.89 -10.21
C CYS A 210 -11.48 9.30 -8.89
N LEU A 211 -10.58 8.85 -7.99
CA LEU A 211 -10.93 8.40 -6.64
C LEU A 211 -10.81 9.52 -5.61
N ASP A 212 -9.94 10.50 -5.87
CA ASP A 212 -9.45 11.44 -4.86
C ASP A 212 -10.34 12.68 -4.65
N ARG A 213 -11.10 13.12 -5.65
CA ARG A 213 -11.73 14.46 -5.67
C ARG A 213 -12.29 14.97 -4.33
N LYS A 214 -13.18 14.21 -3.67
CA LYS A 214 -13.80 14.63 -2.39
C LYS A 214 -12.81 14.63 -1.22
N HIS A 215 -11.82 13.75 -1.25
CA HIS A 215 -10.78 13.70 -0.23
C HIS A 215 -9.79 14.85 -0.42
N ALA A 216 -9.38 15.14 -1.65
CA ALA A 216 -8.57 16.31 -1.99
C ALA A 216 -9.25 17.64 -1.61
N GLU A 217 -10.55 17.79 -1.92
CA GLU A 217 -11.35 18.97 -1.51
C GLU A 217 -11.34 19.17 0.01
N PHE A 218 -11.51 18.09 0.78
CA PHE A 218 -11.41 18.15 2.25
C PHE A 218 -10.00 18.53 2.71
N LEU A 219 -8.95 17.89 2.18
CA LEU A 219 -7.57 18.13 2.61
C LEU A 219 -7.12 19.57 2.29
N GLN A 220 -7.56 20.13 1.16
CA GLN A 220 -7.25 21.51 0.78
C GLN A 220 -7.75 22.54 1.81
N THR A 221 -8.79 22.24 2.58
CA THR A 221 -9.32 23.14 3.62
C THR A 221 -8.83 22.80 5.03
N HIS A 222 -8.24 21.61 5.24
CA HIS A 222 -7.84 21.11 6.57
C HIS A 222 -6.33 20.98 6.77
N VAL A 223 -5.54 21.10 5.70
CA VAL A 223 -4.07 21.05 5.76
C VAL A 223 -3.50 22.37 5.25
N ALA A 224 -2.62 22.98 6.05
CA ALA A 224 -2.05 24.29 5.78
C ALA A 224 -0.83 24.20 4.84
N ASN A 225 -1.07 23.83 3.57
CA ASN A 225 -0.06 23.69 2.53
C ASN A 225 -0.39 24.59 1.33
N GLU A 226 0.60 24.89 0.47
CA GLU A 226 0.34 25.65 -0.75
C GLU A 226 -0.60 24.88 -1.70
N GLU A 227 -0.36 23.57 -1.85
CA GLU A 227 -1.11 22.74 -2.78
C GLU A 227 -1.03 21.22 -2.47
N HIS A 228 -2.11 20.50 -2.81
CA HIS A 228 -2.16 19.04 -2.83
C HIS A 228 -2.14 18.50 -4.28
N PHE A 229 -1.21 17.60 -4.58
CA PHE A 229 -1.05 16.98 -5.89
C PHE A 229 -1.46 15.51 -5.86
N SER A 230 -2.55 15.18 -6.55
CA SER A 230 -2.94 13.80 -6.84
C SER A 230 -2.24 13.37 -8.13
N VAL A 231 -1.15 12.62 -8.01
CA VAL A 231 -0.31 12.21 -9.15
C VAL A 231 -0.45 10.73 -9.48
N GLY A 232 -1.41 10.05 -8.85
CA GLY A 232 -1.52 8.61 -8.89
C GLY A 232 -2.39 8.03 -10.00
N PRO A 233 -2.34 6.71 -10.17
CA PRO A 233 -1.33 5.81 -9.61
C PRO A 233 -0.05 5.82 -10.48
N GLN A 234 1.04 5.30 -9.93
CA GLN A 234 2.29 5.13 -10.68
C GLN A 234 2.48 3.65 -11.00
N PHE A 235 2.52 3.32 -12.29
CA PHE A 235 2.73 1.96 -12.81
C PHE A 235 4.03 1.89 -13.61
N PRO A 236 4.74 0.75 -13.62
CA PRO A 236 5.86 0.53 -14.55
C PRO A 236 5.46 0.88 -16.00
N PRO A 237 6.26 1.58 -16.83
CA PRO A 237 5.85 2.06 -18.14
C PRO A 237 5.46 0.93 -19.09
N ASP A 238 6.11 -0.25 -18.99
CA ASP A 238 5.75 -1.42 -19.81
C ASP A 238 4.46 -2.11 -19.32
N SER A 239 4.06 -1.84 -18.09
CA SER A 239 2.93 -2.53 -17.47
C SER A 239 1.58 -2.02 -17.94
N LEU A 240 1.49 -1.00 -18.78
CA LEU A 240 0.23 -0.56 -19.42
C LEU A 240 0.16 -0.94 -20.91
N ALA A 241 1.24 -1.42 -21.50
CA ALA A 241 1.21 -1.92 -22.86
C ALA A 241 0.38 -3.21 -22.91
N GLU A 242 -0.57 -3.30 -23.83
CA GLU A 242 -1.39 -4.50 -24.07
C GLU A 242 -0.56 -5.70 -24.57
N ASP A 243 0.69 -5.47 -24.97
CA ASP A 243 1.49 -6.40 -25.74
C ASP A 243 2.96 -6.46 -25.28
N SER A 244 3.21 -6.66 -23.98
CA SER A 244 4.52 -7.19 -23.54
C SER A 244 4.61 -8.68 -23.87
N GLY A 245 4.46 -8.99 -25.16
CA GLY A 245 4.69 -10.31 -25.73
C GLY A 245 6.16 -10.64 -25.64
N GLU A 246 6.54 -11.28 -24.53
CA GLU A 246 7.58 -12.31 -24.41
C GLU A 246 7.77 -12.58 -22.92
N PHE A 247 7.20 -13.69 -22.45
CA PHE A 247 7.61 -14.23 -21.16
C PHE A 247 9.10 -14.55 -21.26
N CYS A 248 9.92 -13.94 -20.42
CA CYS A 248 11.31 -14.37 -20.28
C CYS A 248 11.29 -15.81 -19.79
N ILE A 249 11.62 -16.74 -20.68
CA ILE A 249 11.65 -18.19 -20.41
C ILE A 249 12.91 -18.53 -19.62
N GLU A 250 13.12 -17.95 -18.43
CA GLU A 250 14.04 -18.45 -17.40
C GLU A 250 13.58 -17.87 -16.04
N SER A 251 12.80 -18.62 -15.23
CA SER A 251 12.46 -18.42 -13.79
C SER A 251 11.06 -18.93 -13.41
N GLU A 252 10.67 -18.78 -12.11
CA GLU A 252 9.31 -18.95 -11.56
C GLU A 252 8.20 -18.28 -12.41
N GLU A 253 8.53 -17.25 -13.22
CA GLU A 253 7.60 -16.62 -14.17
C GLU A 253 7.04 -17.60 -15.21
N GLY A 254 7.91 -18.42 -15.81
CA GLY A 254 7.52 -19.40 -16.84
C GLY A 254 6.62 -20.49 -16.27
N GLU A 255 6.89 -20.94 -15.04
CA GLU A 255 6.06 -21.92 -14.33
C GLU A 255 4.70 -21.35 -13.95
N THR A 256 4.67 -20.10 -13.49
CA THR A 256 3.43 -19.37 -13.18
C THR A 256 2.54 -19.27 -14.41
N LYS A 257 3.11 -18.89 -15.56
CA LYS A 257 2.35 -18.82 -16.82
C LYS A 257 1.85 -20.20 -17.25
N ALA A 258 2.72 -21.21 -17.23
CA ALA A 258 2.34 -22.56 -17.64
C ALA A 258 1.20 -23.13 -16.79
N PHE A 259 1.20 -22.85 -15.47
CA PHE A 259 0.10 -23.19 -14.58
C PHE A 259 -1.21 -22.51 -15.01
N LEU A 260 -1.18 -21.22 -15.31
CA LEU A 260 -2.36 -20.46 -15.75
C LEU A 260 -2.87 -20.91 -17.12
N ASP A 261 -1.98 -21.11 -18.10
CA ASP A 261 -2.31 -21.60 -19.44
C ASP A 261 -3.02 -22.95 -19.37
N LYS A 262 -2.47 -23.87 -18.56
CA LYS A 262 -3.06 -25.19 -18.35
C LYS A 262 -4.48 -25.09 -17.77
N HIS A 263 -4.70 -24.22 -16.78
CA HIS A 263 -6.03 -24.06 -16.21
C HIS A 263 -7.03 -23.40 -17.17
N VAL A 264 -6.58 -22.53 -18.09
CA VAL A 264 -7.43 -22.06 -19.19
C VAL A 264 -7.81 -23.22 -20.10
N GLN A 265 -6.87 -24.08 -20.47
CA GLN A 265 -7.13 -25.24 -21.34
C GLN A 265 -8.08 -26.26 -20.68
N ASP A 266 -7.86 -26.57 -19.41
CA ASP A 266 -8.59 -27.63 -18.70
C ASP A 266 -9.95 -27.16 -18.17
N ARG A 267 -10.06 -25.89 -17.76
CA ARG A 267 -11.21 -25.37 -16.99
C ARG A 267 -11.84 -24.10 -17.56
N GLY A 268 -11.27 -23.52 -18.62
CA GLY A 268 -11.70 -22.26 -19.21
C GLY A 268 -11.18 -21.02 -18.47
N GLU A 269 -11.55 -19.85 -19.00
CA GLU A 269 -11.24 -18.55 -18.40
C GLU A 269 -11.86 -18.40 -17.00
N ARG A 270 -11.30 -17.50 -16.19
CA ARG A 270 -11.81 -17.12 -14.86
C ARG A 270 -12.00 -18.33 -13.93
N SER A 271 -11.00 -19.21 -13.90
CA SER A 271 -10.97 -20.43 -13.11
C SER A 271 -10.01 -20.38 -11.92
N VAL A 272 -9.03 -19.49 -11.93
CA VAL A 272 -7.92 -19.41 -10.94
C VAL A 272 -8.06 -18.18 -10.03
N ILE A 273 -7.84 -18.34 -8.72
CA ILE A 273 -7.69 -17.21 -7.79
C ILE A 273 -6.21 -16.85 -7.62
N TYR A 274 -5.88 -15.57 -7.77
CA TYR A 274 -4.57 -15.07 -7.38
C TYR A 274 -4.59 -14.63 -5.91
N ILE A 275 -3.57 -14.98 -5.13
CA ILE A 275 -3.44 -14.64 -3.71
C ILE A 275 -2.10 -13.94 -3.49
N SER A 276 -2.13 -12.72 -2.96
CA SER A 276 -0.93 -12.03 -2.49
C SER A 276 -1.22 -11.00 -1.41
N PHE A 277 -0.44 -11.08 -0.33
CA PHE A 277 -0.50 -10.14 0.80
C PHE A 277 0.56 -9.04 0.73
N GLY A 278 1.16 -8.88 -0.46
CA GLY A 278 2.21 -7.89 -0.69
C GLY A 278 3.58 -8.35 -0.20
N SER A 279 4.50 -7.39 -0.09
CA SER A 279 5.91 -7.69 0.18
C SER A 279 6.27 -7.79 1.67
N LEU A 280 5.46 -7.18 2.54
CA LEU A 280 5.80 -6.93 3.95
C LEU A 280 4.75 -7.45 4.93
N GLU A 281 3.53 -7.71 4.46
CA GLU A 281 2.43 -8.15 5.31
C GLU A 281 2.01 -9.55 4.94
N TYR A 282 1.49 -10.27 5.92
CA TYR A 282 0.91 -11.59 5.77
C TYR A 282 -0.25 -11.74 6.75
N PRO A 283 -1.23 -12.62 6.48
CA PRO A 283 -2.22 -13.07 7.43
C PRO A 283 -1.68 -13.22 8.85
N PRO A 284 -2.46 -12.82 9.87
CA PRO A 284 -1.95 -12.77 11.22
C PRO A 284 -1.73 -14.14 11.85
N THR A 285 -2.34 -15.23 11.35
CA THR A 285 -2.17 -16.57 11.95
C THR A 285 -2.06 -17.73 10.93
N GLU A 286 -1.41 -18.82 11.35
CA GLU A 286 -1.32 -20.07 10.57
C GLU A 286 -2.70 -20.68 10.30
N GLU A 287 -3.59 -20.63 11.28
CA GLU A 287 -4.93 -21.22 11.16
C GLU A 287 -5.73 -20.55 10.05
N GLN A 288 -5.64 -19.23 9.93
CA GLN A 288 -6.39 -18.51 8.91
C GLN A 288 -5.85 -18.77 7.50
N ILE A 289 -4.53 -18.84 7.30
CA ILE A 289 -3.99 -19.20 5.98
C ILE A 289 -4.32 -20.65 5.62
N ARG A 290 -4.27 -21.58 6.58
CA ARG A 290 -4.72 -22.98 6.37
C ARG A 290 -6.19 -23.04 5.98
N LEU A 291 -7.03 -22.25 6.64
CA LEU A 291 -8.46 -22.15 6.32
C LEU A 291 -8.70 -21.64 4.90
N VAL A 292 -8.01 -20.59 4.47
CA VAL A 292 -8.13 -20.08 3.09
C VAL A 292 -7.79 -21.17 2.08
N ILE A 293 -6.65 -21.85 2.27
CA ILE A 293 -6.22 -22.90 1.35
C ILE A 293 -7.16 -24.10 1.39
N SER A 294 -7.60 -24.55 2.57
CA SER A 294 -8.54 -25.68 2.68
C SER A 294 -9.89 -25.37 2.04
N THR A 295 -10.40 -24.14 2.20
CA THR A 295 -11.66 -23.69 1.58
C THR A 295 -11.53 -23.68 0.05
N LEU A 296 -10.42 -23.19 -0.50
CA LEU A 296 -10.18 -23.21 -1.95
C LEU A 296 -10.09 -24.64 -2.49
N ASN A 297 -9.42 -25.55 -1.77
CA ASN A 297 -9.33 -26.96 -2.13
C ASN A 297 -10.69 -27.65 -2.08
N GLU A 298 -11.51 -27.39 -1.06
CA GLU A 298 -12.87 -27.91 -0.93
C GLU A 298 -13.76 -27.47 -2.10
N LEU A 299 -13.65 -26.20 -2.51
CA LEU A 299 -14.42 -25.63 -3.61
C LEU A 299 -13.86 -25.94 -5.00
N ASP A 300 -12.79 -26.74 -5.08
CA ASP A 300 -12.03 -27.07 -6.29
C ASP A 300 -11.70 -25.79 -7.10
N VAL A 301 -11.12 -24.81 -6.42
CA VAL A 301 -10.68 -23.53 -6.98
C VAL A 301 -9.16 -23.54 -7.07
N PRO A 302 -8.57 -23.66 -8.27
CA PRO A 302 -7.14 -23.51 -8.42
C PRO A 302 -6.66 -22.12 -8.00
N TYR A 303 -5.43 -22.02 -7.49
CA TYR A 303 -4.88 -20.75 -7.03
C TYR A 303 -3.37 -20.62 -7.24
N ILE A 304 -2.92 -19.38 -7.39
CA ILE A 304 -1.52 -19.01 -7.21
C ILE A 304 -1.40 -18.27 -5.89
N LEU A 305 -0.50 -18.71 -5.02
CA LEU A 305 -0.09 -17.99 -3.83
C LEU A 305 1.30 -17.40 -4.04
N ALA A 306 1.36 -16.08 -4.23
CA ALA A 306 2.60 -15.34 -4.30
C ALA A 306 2.89 -14.62 -2.98
N HIS A 307 4.01 -14.95 -2.33
CA HIS A 307 4.38 -14.35 -1.04
C HIS A 307 5.67 -13.53 -1.11
N GLY A 308 5.69 -12.39 -0.41
CA GLY A 308 6.92 -11.64 -0.18
C GLY A 308 7.78 -12.27 0.93
N GLN A 309 7.88 -11.57 2.05
CA GLN A 309 8.59 -12.04 3.23
C GLN A 309 7.58 -12.37 4.35
N PRO A 310 6.90 -13.53 4.28
CA PRO A 310 6.01 -13.96 5.35
C PRO A 310 6.80 -14.18 6.65
N PRO A 311 6.16 -14.08 7.84
CA PRO A 311 6.76 -14.52 9.09
C PRO A 311 7.25 -15.96 9.02
N ASP A 312 8.35 -16.30 9.71
CA ASP A 312 8.99 -17.62 9.65
C ASP A 312 8.03 -18.79 9.86
N HIS A 313 7.15 -18.68 10.87
CA HIS A 313 6.17 -19.71 11.20
C HIS A 313 5.18 -19.96 10.03
N ILE A 314 4.81 -18.92 9.29
CA ILE A 314 4.00 -19.06 8.09
C ILE A 314 4.82 -19.59 6.92
N SER A 315 6.00 -19.01 6.68
CA SER A 315 6.92 -19.41 5.61
C SER A 315 7.20 -20.92 5.63
N ALA A 316 7.40 -21.47 6.84
CA ALA A 316 7.68 -22.88 7.06
C ALA A 316 6.55 -23.83 6.60
N ILE A 317 5.29 -23.37 6.61
CA ILE A 317 4.14 -24.23 6.32
C ILE A 317 3.66 -24.13 4.87
N LEU A 318 3.90 -23.02 4.17
CA LEU A 318 3.35 -22.77 2.82
C LEU A 318 3.71 -23.88 1.80
N PRO A 319 4.96 -24.37 1.69
CA PRO A 319 5.31 -25.38 0.70
C PRO A 319 4.50 -26.67 0.89
N SER A 320 4.41 -27.15 2.15
CA SER A 320 3.65 -28.36 2.48
C SER A 320 2.14 -28.17 2.26
N LEU A 321 1.62 -26.99 2.59
CA LEU A 321 0.21 -26.65 2.45
C LEU A 321 -0.23 -26.61 0.98
N VAL A 322 0.63 -26.08 0.10
CA VAL A 322 0.38 -26.06 -1.34
C VAL A 322 0.63 -27.43 -1.98
N GLN A 323 1.67 -28.16 -1.59
CA GLN A 323 1.96 -29.49 -2.15
C GLN A 323 0.84 -30.50 -1.87
N THR A 324 0.17 -30.37 -0.73
CA THR A 324 -0.95 -31.25 -0.34
C THR A 324 -2.30 -30.86 -0.97
N SER A 325 -2.34 -29.81 -1.80
CA SER A 325 -3.57 -29.34 -2.50
C SER A 325 -4.03 -30.19 -3.68
N GLY A 326 -3.39 -31.34 -3.94
CA GLY A 326 -3.75 -32.21 -5.07
C GLY A 326 -3.49 -31.58 -6.45
N GLY A 327 -2.61 -30.58 -6.53
CA GLY A 327 -2.26 -29.86 -7.76
C GLY A 327 -3.14 -28.65 -8.06
N CYS A 328 -4.03 -28.24 -7.14
CA CYS A 328 -4.83 -27.03 -7.28
C CYS A 328 -4.06 -25.76 -6.93
N GLY A 329 -2.96 -25.85 -6.17
CA GLY A 329 -2.16 -24.70 -5.76
C GLY A 329 -0.80 -24.61 -6.46
N PHE A 330 -0.40 -23.39 -6.78
CA PHE A 330 0.96 -23.02 -7.18
C PHE A 330 1.55 -22.00 -6.19
N LEU A 331 2.75 -22.25 -5.66
CA LEU A 331 3.44 -21.37 -4.73
C LEU A 331 4.57 -20.65 -5.44
N SER A 332 4.65 -19.33 -5.30
CA SER A 332 5.74 -18.52 -5.83
C SER A 332 6.23 -17.51 -4.82
N THR A 333 7.54 -17.25 -4.83
CA THR A 333 8.16 -16.23 -3.98
C THR A 333 8.15 -14.86 -4.65
N TRP A 334 7.89 -14.81 -5.96
CA TRP A 334 7.74 -13.56 -6.70
C TRP A 334 7.05 -13.78 -8.05
N VAL A 335 6.12 -12.89 -8.40
CA VAL A 335 5.46 -12.86 -9.71
C VAL A 335 5.46 -11.45 -10.30
N LYS A 336 5.39 -11.36 -11.62
CA LYS A 336 4.94 -10.14 -12.32
C LYS A 336 3.44 -9.99 -12.13
N GLN A 337 3.05 -9.37 -11.03
CA GLN A 337 1.65 -9.31 -10.56
C GLN A 337 0.67 -8.84 -11.64
N MET A 338 0.98 -7.78 -12.40
CA MET A 338 0.09 -7.30 -13.47
C MET A 338 -0.06 -8.29 -14.63
N GLU A 339 0.98 -9.04 -14.99
CA GLU A 339 0.87 -10.09 -16.02
C GLU A 339 -0.02 -11.25 -15.52
N VAL A 340 0.14 -11.66 -14.26
CA VAL A 340 -0.74 -12.64 -13.64
C VAL A 340 -2.19 -12.14 -13.64
N LEU A 341 -2.42 -10.92 -13.17
CA LEU A 341 -3.77 -10.32 -13.10
C LEU A 341 -4.42 -10.19 -14.49
N ARG A 342 -3.67 -9.86 -15.53
CA ARG A 342 -4.20 -9.80 -16.91
C ARG A 342 -4.50 -11.17 -17.51
N HIS A 343 -3.94 -12.24 -16.95
CA HIS A 343 -4.11 -13.56 -17.54
C HIS A 343 -5.60 -13.98 -17.53
N PRO A 344 -6.16 -14.48 -18.66
CA PRO A 344 -7.57 -14.85 -18.76
C PRO A 344 -8.05 -15.89 -17.73
N ALA A 345 -7.13 -16.68 -17.20
CA ALA A 345 -7.38 -17.64 -16.11
C ALA A 345 -7.91 -16.97 -14.82
N ILE A 346 -7.57 -15.71 -14.55
CA ILE A 346 -7.82 -15.09 -13.24
C ILE A 346 -9.30 -14.76 -13.05
N LEU A 347 -9.89 -15.46 -12.08
CA LEU A 347 -11.23 -15.22 -11.56
C LEU A 347 -11.25 -13.98 -10.65
N GLY A 348 -10.27 -13.84 -9.77
CA GLY A 348 -10.24 -12.78 -8.77
C GLY A 348 -8.94 -12.75 -8.00
N PHE A 349 -8.77 -11.71 -7.19
CA PHE A 349 -7.56 -11.46 -6.42
C PHE A 349 -7.86 -11.39 -4.92
N ILE A 350 -7.38 -12.37 -4.14
CA ILE A 350 -7.33 -12.28 -2.68
C ILE A 350 -6.12 -11.43 -2.30
N THR A 351 -6.35 -10.27 -1.70
CA THR A 351 -5.32 -9.28 -1.42
C THR A 351 -5.45 -8.64 -0.05
N HIS A 352 -4.33 -8.23 0.54
CA HIS A 352 -4.28 -7.40 1.73
C HIS A 352 -4.87 -5.98 1.55
N GLY A 353 -5.26 -5.57 0.34
CA GLY A 353 -5.87 -4.25 0.12
C GLY A 353 -4.88 -3.08 0.10
N GLY A 354 -3.59 -3.32 -0.11
CA GLY A 354 -2.60 -2.25 -0.25
C GLY A 354 -2.84 -1.40 -1.51
N SER A 355 -2.51 -0.11 -1.43
CA SER A 355 -2.76 0.89 -2.48
C SER A 355 -2.32 0.44 -3.87
N SER A 356 -1.05 0.07 -4.05
CA SER A 356 -0.53 -0.36 -5.36
C SER A 356 -1.23 -1.62 -5.90
N SER A 357 -1.46 -2.62 -5.06
CA SER A 357 -2.10 -3.87 -5.49
C SER A 357 -3.55 -3.65 -5.93
N CYS A 358 -4.28 -2.75 -5.26
CA CYS A 358 -5.63 -2.37 -5.67
C CYS A 358 -5.61 -1.67 -7.03
N MET A 359 -4.70 -0.72 -7.25
CA MET A 359 -4.60 0.00 -8.52
C MET A 359 -4.25 -0.93 -9.68
N GLU A 360 -3.32 -1.86 -9.47
CA GLU A 360 -2.98 -2.90 -10.46
C GLU A 360 -4.19 -3.77 -10.80
N SER A 361 -4.97 -4.21 -9.79
CA SER A 361 -6.18 -5.01 -9.99
C SER A 361 -7.26 -4.26 -10.77
N LEU A 362 -7.47 -2.98 -10.46
CA LEU A 362 -8.47 -2.13 -11.13
C LEU A 362 -8.15 -1.97 -12.62
N VAL A 363 -6.90 -1.62 -12.95
CA VAL A 363 -6.46 -1.48 -14.34
C VAL A 363 -6.46 -2.82 -15.08
N CYS A 364 -6.14 -3.92 -14.42
CA CYS A 364 -6.23 -5.26 -15.03
C CYS A 364 -7.67 -5.79 -15.15
N GLY A 365 -8.69 -5.09 -14.63
CA GLY A 365 -10.07 -5.55 -14.74
C GLY A 365 -10.39 -6.77 -13.86
N VAL A 366 -9.66 -6.96 -12.75
CA VAL A 366 -9.82 -8.09 -11.83
C VAL A 366 -10.53 -7.66 -10.54
N PRO A 367 -11.67 -8.28 -10.18
CA PRO A 367 -12.33 -8.03 -8.90
C PRO A 367 -11.54 -8.62 -7.73
N MET A 368 -11.69 -8.02 -6.55
CA MET A 368 -10.89 -8.37 -5.37
C MET A 368 -11.73 -8.99 -4.24
N ILE A 369 -11.09 -9.87 -3.48
CA ILE A 369 -11.49 -10.23 -2.12
C ILE A 369 -10.41 -9.64 -1.20
N GLN A 370 -10.78 -8.72 -0.33
CA GLN A 370 -9.83 -7.97 0.47
C GLN A 370 -9.79 -8.45 1.90
N TRP A 371 -8.58 -8.68 2.39
CA TRP A 371 -8.28 -9.07 3.76
C TRP A 371 -7.30 -8.06 4.36
N PRO A 372 -7.77 -6.86 4.73
CA PRO A 372 -6.90 -5.80 5.21
C PRO A 372 -6.32 -6.14 6.58
N SER A 373 -5.06 -5.74 6.80
CA SER A 373 -4.38 -5.95 8.08
C SER A 373 -4.07 -4.66 8.82
N VAL A 374 -3.41 -3.71 8.18
CA VAL A 374 -2.77 -2.53 8.81
C VAL A 374 -2.57 -1.40 7.81
N TRP A 375 -2.07 -0.24 8.26
CA TRP A 375 -1.75 0.95 7.46
C TRP A 375 -2.99 1.62 6.86
N ASP A 376 -3.04 1.77 5.54
CA ASP A 376 -4.16 2.32 4.77
C ASP A 376 -5.08 1.21 4.21
N GLN A 377 -4.72 -0.06 4.41
CA GLN A 377 -5.45 -1.21 3.88
C GLN A 377 -6.92 -1.25 4.32
N PRO A 378 -7.28 -0.98 5.60
CA PRO A 378 -8.69 -1.03 6.01
C PRO A 378 -9.55 0.04 5.34
N GLU A 379 -9.05 1.28 5.21
CA GLU A 379 -9.77 2.35 4.53
C GLU A 379 -9.91 2.08 3.03
N ILE A 380 -8.85 1.58 2.39
CA ILE A 380 -8.89 1.20 0.98
C ILE A 380 -9.85 0.03 0.76
N ALA A 381 -9.84 -0.98 1.62
CA ALA A 381 -10.75 -2.11 1.51
C ALA A 381 -12.22 -1.67 1.63
N ASN A 382 -12.49 -0.78 2.58
CA ASN A 382 -13.79 -0.16 2.75
C ASN A 382 -14.23 0.62 1.49
N GLU A 383 -13.35 1.46 0.91
CA GLU A 383 -13.67 2.22 -0.31
C GLU A 383 -13.92 1.30 -1.51
N MET A 384 -13.12 0.25 -1.70
CA MET A 384 -13.31 -0.69 -2.80
C MET A 384 -14.60 -1.51 -2.65
N ASP A 385 -14.96 -1.90 -1.42
CA ASP A 385 -16.23 -2.53 -1.10
C ASP A 385 -17.41 -1.58 -1.34
N PHE A 386 -17.32 -0.32 -0.90
CA PHE A 386 -18.32 0.74 -1.15
C PHE A 386 -18.58 0.94 -2.65
N ARG A 387 -17.52 0.94 -3.46
CA ARG A 387 -17.61 1.06 -4.93
C ARG A 387 -18.15 -0.21 -5.59
N GLY A 388 -18.20 -1.33 -4.86
CA GLY A 388 -18.62 -2.63 -5.36
C GLY A 388 -17.65 -3.21 -6.37
N VAL A 389 -16.35 -2.99 -6.16
CA VAL A 389 -15.24 -3.56 -6.95
C VAL A 389 -14.42 -4.59 -6.14
N ALA A 390 -14.72 -4.72 -4.86
CA ALA A 390 -14.17 -5.73 -3.97
C ALA A 390 -15.22 -6.23 -2.97
N HIS A 391 -14.86 -7.29 -2.24
CA HIS A 391 -15.55 -7.73 -1.03
C HIS A 391 -14.55 -7.83 0.11
N GLU A 392 -14.77 -7.11 1.20
CA GLU A 392 -13.92 -7.19 2.40
C GLU A 392 -14.31 -8.40 3.27
N LEU A 393 -13.34 -9.20 3.69
CA LEU A 393 -13.50 -10.32 4.60
C LEU A 393 -13.60 -9.84 6.05
N ILE A 394 -14.83 -9.67 6.54
CA ILE A 394 -15.12 -9.08 7.85
C ILE A 394 -15.00 -10.12 8.97
N GLN A 395 -15.27 -11.39 8.70
CA GLN A 395 -15.14 -12.46 9.69
C GLN A 395 -13.68 -12.82 9.98
N PHE A 396 -12.74 -12.39 9.15
CA PHE A 396 -11.30 -12.62 9.32
C PHE A 396 -10.60 -11.61 10.24
N ARG A 397 -11.34 -10.62 10.74
CA ARG A 397 -10.84 -9.59 11.66
C ARG A 397 -10.49 -10.19 13.03
N GLY A 398 -9.63 -9.50 13.77
CA GLY A 398 -9.06 -9.97 15.02
C GLY A 398 -10.06 -10.21 16.15
N ALA A 399 -9.65 -11.04 17.11
CA ALA A 399 -10.48 -11.50 18.23
C ALA A 399 -11.12 -10.38 19.08
N HIS A 400 -10.50 -9.19 19.15
CA HIS A 400 -11.05 -8.03 19.85
C HIS A 400 -12.36 -7.51 19.24
N LEU A 401 -12.69 -7.92 18.02
CA LEU A 401 -13.91 -7.55 17.32
C LEU A 401 -15.02 -8.61 17.40
N HIS A 402 -14.73 -9.79 17.92
CA HIS A 402 -15.72 -10.86 18.00
C HIS A 402 -16.89 -10.45 18.92
N GLY A 403 -18.11 -10.64 18.44
CA GLY A 403 -19.35 -10.22 19.09
C GLY A 403 -19.72 -8.75 18.88
N LYS A 404 -18.84 -7.91 18.32
CA LYS A 404 -19.15 -6.51 18.02
C LYS A 404 -19.98 -6.41 16.74
N ALA A 405 -20.95 -5.50 16.74
CA ALA A 405 -21.68 -5.12 15.54
C ALA A 405 -20.72 -4.48 14.52
N THR A 406 -21.11 -4.46 13.25
CA THR A 406 -20.43 -3.68 12.23
C THR A 406 -21.37 -2.60 11.76
N ALA A 407 -20.87 -1.42 11.41
CA ALA A 407 -21.74 -0.39 10.84
C ALA A 407 -22.28 -0.78 9.44
N ARG A 408 -21.78 -1.89 8.88
CA ARG A 408 -22.14 -2.46 7.57
C ARG A 408 -23.06 -3.68 7.64
N GLY A 409 -23.38 -4.21 8.82
CA GLY A 409 -24.25 -5.39 8.93
C GLY A 409 -24.03 -6.23 10.19
N PRO A 410 -24.04 -7.57 10.07
CA PRO A 410 -24.08 -8.46 11.23
C PRO A 410 -22.79 -8.39 12.06
N ALA A 411 -22.89 -8.89 13.29
CA ALA A 411 -21.76 -8.95 14.20
C ALA A 411 -20.64 -9.88 13.66
N ILE A 412 -19.41 -9.56 14.01
CA ILE A 412 -18.25 -10.39 13.69
C ILE A 412 -18.28 -11.61 14.60
N ARG A 413 -18.49 -12.81 14.05
CA ARG A 413 -18.45 -14.06 14.82
C ARG A 413 -17.01 -14.51 15.02
N GLY A 414 -16.21 -14.44 13.96
CA GLY A 414 -14.79 -14.80 13.98
C GLY A 414 -14.50 -16.27 14.30
N THR A 415 -15.49 -17.15 14.07
CA THR A 415 -15.29 -18.60 14.14
C THR A 415 -14.77 -19.13 12.81
N THR A 416 -14.12 -20.30 12.83
CA THR A 416 -13.67 -20.98 11.61
C THR A 416 -14.80 -21.16 10.60
N ASP A 417 -15.99 -21.58 11.04
CA ASP A 417 -17.16 -21.73 10.17
C ASP A 417 -17.60 -20.40 9.56
N ALA A 418 -17.57 -19.31 10.34
CA ALA A 418 -17.97 -17.99 9.84
C ALA A 418 -16.99 -17.45 8.79
N MET A 419 -15.70 -17.64 9.00
CA MET A 419 -14.65 -17.28 8.04
C MET A 419 -14.75 -18.15 6.77
N HIS A 420 -14.97 -19.46 6.94
CA HIS A 420 -15.20 -20.39 5.83
C HIS A 420 -16.40 -19.97 4.98
N ASP A 421 -17.56 -19.77 5.62
CA ASP A 421 -18.81 -19.41 4.94
C ASP A 421 -18.67 -18.09 4.17
N GLU A 422 -18.02 -17.09 4.77
CA GLU A 422 -17.78 -15.79 4.13
C GLU A 422 -16.88 -15.94 2.90
N LEU A 423 -15.75 -16.64 3.01
CA LEU A 423 -14.84 -16.86 1.89
C LEU A 423 -15.50 -17.67 0.77
N ALA A 424 -16.23 -18.73 1.12
CA ALA A 424 -16.95 -19.56 0.15
C ALA A 424 -18.02 -18.74 -0.59
N LEU A 425 -18.78 -17.90 0.13
CA LEU A 425 -19.75 -16.98 -0.46
C LEU A 425 -19.08 -15.96 -1.39
N ALA A 426 -17.94 -15.39 -0.99
CA ALA A 426 -17.19 -14.44 -1.79
C ALA A 426 -16.71 -15.06 -3.12
N ILE A 427 -16.18 -16.29 -3.08
CA ILE A 427 -15.75 -17.03 -4.28
C ILE A 427 -16.95 -17.34 -5.18
N GLN A 428 -18.07 -17.82 -4.61
CA GLN A 428 -19.29 -18.09 -5.37
C GLN A 428 -19.86 -16.82 -6.01
N MET A 429 -19.81 -15.70 -5.30
CA MET A 429 -20.21 -14.39 -5.81
C MET A 429 -19.39 -14.01 -7.04
N LEU A 430 -18.06 -14.18 -7.00
CA LEU A 430 -17.17 -13.90 -8.13
C LEU A 430 -17.44 -14.77 -9.35
N ARG A 431 -17.85 -16.04 -9.15
CA ARG A 431 -18.21 -16.97 -10.24
C ARG A 431 -19.58 -16.68 -10.88
N GLY A 432 -20.45 -15.94 -10.18
CA GLY A 432 -21.82 -15.70 -10.60
C GLY A 432 -22.07 -14.31 -11.24
N PRO A 433 -23.33 -13.98 -11.54
CA PRO A 433 -23.71 -12.71 -12.17
C PRO A 433 -23.29 -11.46 -11.39
N LYS A 434 -23.22 -11.55 -10.06
CA LYS A 434 -22.69 -10.46 -9.21
C LYS A 434 -21.22 -10.20 -9.48
N GLY A 435 -20.42 -11.25 -9.70
CA GLY A 435 -19.03 -11.16 -10.10
C GLY A 435 -18.85 -10.52 -11.47
N ASP A 436 -19.73 -10.79 -12.43
CA ASP A 436 -19.71 -10.11 -13.74
C ASP A 436 -19.98 -8.61 -13.61
N VAL A 437 -20.97 -8.22 -12.80
CA VAL A 437 -21.24 -6.80 -12.49
C VAL A 437 -20.05 -6.14 -11.80
N MET A 438 -19.46 -6.82 -10.81
CA MET A 438 -18.26 -6.33 -10.11
C MET A 438 -17.11 -6.13 -11.09
N ARG A 439 -16.88 -7.08 -12.00
CA ARG A 439 -15.83 -7.00 -13.02
C ARG A 439 -16.03 -5.83 -13.99
N GLU A 440 -17.27 -5.57 -14.41
CA GLU A 440 -17.53 -4.41 -15.27
C GLU A 440 -17.25 -3.09 -14.54
N LYS A 441 -17.63 -2.98 -13.27
CA LYS A 441 -17.28 -1.81 -12.44
C LYS A 441 -15.77 -1.64 -12.28
N VAL A 442 -15.05 -2.74 -12.04
CA VAL A 442 -13.59 -2.74 -11.97
C VAL A 442 -13.00 -2.21 -13.28
N ARG A 443 -13.44 -2.72 -14.43
CA ARG A 443 -12.97 -2.25 -15.75
C ARG A 443 -13.32 -0.80 -16.03
N GLN A 444 -14.52 -0.36 -15.65
CA GLN A 444 -14.91 1.04 -15.77
C GLN A 444 -13.97 1.95 -14.97
N LEU A 445 -13.64 1.55 -13.75
CA LEU A 445 -12.74 2.30 -12.89
C LEU A 445 -11.29 2.24 -13.39
N GLY A 446 -10.84 1.08 -13.89
CA GLY A 446 -9.56 0.91 -14.56
C GLY A 446 -9.38 1.89 -15.71
N ARG A 447 -10.38 2.00 -16.61
CA ARG A 447 -10.36 2.97 -17.72
C ARG A 447 -10.29 4.43 -17.25
N GLN A 448 -10.94 4.78 -16.14
CA GLN A 448 -10.85 6.12 -15.55
C GLN A 448 -9.45 6.40 -15.02
N ILE A 449 -8.87 5.42 -14.33
CA ILE A 449 -7.50 5.49 -13.80
C ILE A 449 -6.48 5.63 -14.93
N GLU A 450 -6.61 4.85 -16.01
CA GLU A 450 -5.77 4.98 -17.21
C GLU A 450 -5.92 6.38 -17.85
N GLY A 451 -7.15 6.91 -17.89
CA GLY A 451 -7.43 8.26 -18.35
C GLY A 451 -6.78 9.36 -17.50
N ASP A 452 -6.68 9.17 -16.18
CA ASP A 452 -6.03 10.14 -15.28
C ASP A 452 -4.53 10.26 -15.53
N ILE A 453 -3.86 9.16 -15.89
CA ILE A 453 -2.40 9.11 -16.05
C ILE A 453 -1.94 9.26 -17.51
N ALA A 454 -2.85 9.12 -18.48
CA ALA A 454 -2.58 9.39 -19.88
C ALA A 454 -2.21 10.88 -20.10
N PRO A 455 -1.45 11.23 -21.16
CA PRO A 455 -1.17 12.62 -21.49
C PRO A 455 -2.44 13.49 -21.55
N GLY A 456 -2.44 14.59 -20.79
CA GLY A 456 -3.61 15.48 -20.62
C GLY A 456 -4.63 15.03 -19.56
N GLY A 457 -4.43 13.87 -18.93
CA GLY A 457 -5.21 13.39 -17.80
C GLY A 457 -4.96 14.17 -16.51
N ALA A 458 -5.86 14.04 -15.53
CA ALA A 458 -5.80 14.85 -14.31
C ALA A 458 -4.52 14.59 -13.48
N SER A 459 -4.15 13.33 -13.27
CA SER A 459 -2.92 12.96 -12.56
C SER A 459 -1.66 13.32 -13.37
N TYR A 460 -1.72 13.17 -14.70
CA TYR A 460 -0.65 13.59 -15.61
C TYR A 460 -0.38 15.10 -15.50
N GLU A 461 -1.42 15.92 -15.53
CA GLU A 461 -1.29 17.38 -15.42
C GLU A 461 -0.74 17.82 -14.06
N MET A 462 -1.11 17.12 -12.97
CA MET A 462 -0.52 17.35 -11.65
C MET A 462 0.96 17.00 -11.63
N MET A 463 1.36 15.89 -12.26
CA MET A 463 2.77 15.53 -12.41
C MET A 463 3.56 16.56 -13.23
N MET A 464 2.99 17.03 -14.35
CA MET A 464 3.59 18.09 -15.16
C MET A 464 3.71 19.40 -14.38
N ARG A 465 2.76 19.68 -13.49
CA ARG A 465 2.82 20.86 -12.61
C ARG A 465 3.94 20.76 -11.58
N ILE A 466 4.14 19.59 -10.96
CA ILE A 466 5.32 19.35 -10.11
C ILE A 466 6.59 19.55 -10.93
N GLY A 467 6.65 19.05 -12.17
CA GLY A 467 7.78 19.26 -13.06
C GLY A 467 8.11 20.75 -13.27
N ARG A 468 7.09 21.60 -13.46
CA ARG A 468 7.27 23.06 -13.59
C ARG A 468 7.79 23.72 -12.31
N LEU A 469 7.56 23.15 -11.13
CA LEU A 469 8.11 23.66 -9.87
C LEU A 469 9.63 23.41 -9.74
N CYS A 470 10.14 22.41 -10.46
CA CYS A 470 11.56 22.05 -10.43
C CYS A 470 12.45 22.91 -11.35
N GLY A 471 11.86 23.78 -12.20
CA GLY A 471 12.56 24.44 -13.31
C GLY A 471 12.99 23.45 -14.40
#